data_AF-A0A7W6D0A0-F1
#
_entry.id   AF-A0A7W6D0A0-F1
#
_cell.length_a   1.000
_cell.length_b   1.000
_cell.length_c   1.000
_cell.angle_alpha   90.00
_cell.angle_beta   90.00
_cell.angle_gamma   90.00
#
_symmetry.space_group_name_H-M   'P 1'
#
loop_
_entity.id
_entity.type
_entity.pdbx_description
1 polymer ?
#
loop_
_entity_poly.entity_id
_entity_poly.type
_entity_poly.pdbx_seq_one_letter_code
_entity_poly.pdbx_strand_id
1 'polypeptide(L)'
;MSKIVVLRSLMADVQTESLIAALEAAGFEVICIESLEELMALLASEDPDEIVLVILLSINCEENSDLESAVNACAQAGARVVGIWPRTVNKEAQLPDCLIEKGSSVTTTNPASIKAAITGDTPIWEAPNGDLRPVPPLRRNKCR
;
A
#
# COMPACT_ATOMS: atom_id res chain seq x y z
N MET A 1 -1.68 17.29 4.36
CA MET A 1 -0.45 16.48 4.63
C MET A 1 -0.89 15.03 4.58
N SER A 2 -0.23 14.14 3.84
CA SER A 2 -0.81 12.80 3.60
C SER A 2 -0.89 11.97 4.88
N LYS A 3 -2.06 11.40 5.14
CA LYS A 3 -2.36 10.45 6.22
C LYS A 3 -2.04 9.04 5.74
N ILE A 4 -1.13 8.36 6.44
CA ILE A 4 -0.70 7.02 6.07
C ILE A 4 -1.53 6.01 6.82
N VAL A 5 -2.32 5.23 6.11
CA VAL A 5 -3.25 4.27 6.71
C VAL A 5 -2.66 2.87 6.59
N VAL A 6 -2.59 2.16 7.71
CA VAL A 6 -2.16 0.75 7.76
C VAL A 6 -3.33 -0.07 8.28
N LEU A 7 -3.78 -1.04 7.49
CA LEU A 7 -4.84 -1.97 7.87
C LEU A 7 -4.24 -3.19 8.56
N ARG A 8 -4.37 -3.24 9.89
CA ARG A 8 -3.72 -4.24 10.75
C ARG A 8 -4.24 -5.66 10.49
N SER A 9 -5.52 -5.81 10.17
CA SER A 9 -6.13 -7.11 9.86
C SER A 9 -5.48 -7.83 8.67
N LEU A 10 -4.76 -7.12 7.79
CA LEU A 10 -4.07 -7.72 6.65
C LEU A 10 -2.69 -8.30 7.02
N MET A 11 -2.24 -8.14 8.26
CA MET A 11 -0.85 -8.34 8.65
C MET A 11 -0.72 -8.98 10.03
N ALA A 12 0.43 -9.63 10.29
CA ALA A 12 0.76 -10.11 11.63
C ALA A 12 1.32 -8.97 12.49
N ASP A 13 0.92 -8.90 13.76
CA ASP A 13 1.26 -7.80 14.70
C ASP A 13 2.74 -7.39 14.68
N VAL A 14 3.67 -8.36 14.72
CA VAL A 14 5.12 -8.09 14.75
C VAL A 14 5.60 -7.37 13.47
N GLN A 15 5.00 -7.70 12.32
CA GLN A 15 5.35 -7.07 11.04
C GLN A 15 4.73 -5.68 10.92
N THR A 16 3.52 -5.50 11.46
CA THR A 16 2.84 -4.21 11.54
C THR A 16 3.66 -3.20 12.33
N GLU A 17 4.12 -3.55 13.53
CA GLU A 17 4.94 -2.66 14.37
C GLU A 17 6.25 -2.25 13.69
N SER A 18 6.91 -3.20 13.02
CA SER A 18 8.14 -2.93 12.27
C SER A 18 7.90 -1.98 11.09
N LEU A 19 6.75 -2.10 10.42
CA LEU A 19 6.35 -1.20 9.33
C LEU A 19 6.01 0.20 9.85
N ILE A 20 5.22 0.29 10.93
CA ILE A 20 4.86 1.57 11.55
C ILE A 20 6.12 2.33 11.93
N ALA A 21 7.06 1.68 12.62
CA ALA A 21 8.32 2.30 13.01
C ALA A 21 9.13 2.82 11.80
N ALA A 22 9.10 2.09 10.67
CA ALA A 22 9.78 2.53 9.44
C ALA A 22 9.10 3.76 8.79
N LEU A 23 7.76 3.82 8.83
CA LEU A 23 6.98 4.94 8.31
C LEU A 23 7.15 6.20 9.18
N GLU A 24 7.10 6.03 10.50
CA GLU A 24 7.33 7.12 11.46
C GLU A 24 8.77 7.65 11.37
N ALA A 25 9.76 6.77 11.25
CA ALA A 25 11.16 7.16 11.05
C ALA A 25 11.37 7.92 9.71
N ALA A 26 10.51 7.71 8.72
CA ALA A 26 10.48 8.47 7.48
C ALA A 26 9.74 9.82 7.61
N GLY A 27 9.15 10.11 8.78
CA GLY A 27 8.49 11.37 9.11
C GLY A 27 6.99 11.40 8.79
N PHE A 28 6.35 10.25 8.64
CA PHE A 28 4.92 10.16 8.34
C PHE A 28 4.07 9.97 9.59
N GLU A 29 2.86 10.55 9.57
CA GLU A 29 1.80 10.26 10.54
C GLU A 29 1.07 8.99 10.11
N VAL A 30 1.10 7.98 10.97
CA VAL A 30 0.53 6.66 10.69
C VAL A 30 -0.76 6.46 11.47
N ILE A 31 -1.84 6.15 10.77
CA ILE A 31 -3.15 5.78 11.32
C ILE A 31 -3.29 4.27 11.15
N CYS A 32 -3.32 3.56 12.28
CA CYS A 32 -3.62 2.14 12.29
C CYS A 32 -5.13 1.95 12.40
N ILE A 33 -5.69 1.15 11.49
CA ILE A 33 -7.09 0.74 11.53
C ILE A 33 -7.16 -0.77 11.64
N GLU A 34 -8.18 -1.26 12.33
CA GLU A 34 -8.33 -2.69 12.65
C GLU A 34 -9.28 -3.41 11.69
N SER A 35 -10.06 -2.65 10.90
CA SER A 35 -11.09 -3.21 10.03
C SER A 35 -11.28 -2.44 8.72
N LEU A 36 -11.88 -3.12 7.75
CA LEU A 36 -12.30 -2.48 6.49
C LEU A 36 -13.38 -1.41 6.72
N GLU A 37 -14.24 -1.58 7.72
CA GLU A 37 -15.29 -0.61 8.05
C GLU A 37 -14.69 0.74 8.49
N GLU A 38 -13.63 0.71 9.29
CA GLU A 38 -12.87 1.91 9.67
C GLU A 38 -12.22 2.58 8.47
N LEU A 39 -11.66 1.79 7.54
CA LEU A 39 -11.11 2.33 6.28
C LEU A 39 -12.19 3.09 5.50
N MET A 40 -13.36 2.47 5.34
CA MET A 40 -14.48 3.05 4.60
C MET A 40 -15.01 4.33 5.27
N ALA A 41 -15.11 4.34 6.59
CA ALA A 41 -15.50 5.52 7.35
C ALA A 41 -14.51 6.68 7.14
N LEU A 42 -13.20 6.38 7.20
CA LEU A 42 -12.14 7.36 6.98
C LEU A 42 -12.19 7.94 5.56
N LEU A 43 -12.29 7.07 4.53
CA LEU A 43 -12.40 7.47 3.13
C LEU A 43 -13.65 8.32 2.85
N ALA A 44 -14.72 8.14 3.64
CA ALA A 44 -15.96 8.92 3.51
C ALA A 44 -15.91 10.29 4.22
N SER A 45 -15.08 10.43 5.26
CA SER A 45 -15.00 11.66 6.08
C SER A 45 -13.86 12.61 5.69
N GLU A 46 -12.85 12.10 5.02
CA GLU A 46 -11.60 12.82 4.72
C GLU A 46 -11.41 13.00 3.20
N ASP A 47 -10.50 13.90 2.82
CA ASP A 47 -10.10 14.05 1.42
C ASP A 47 -9.29 12.81 0.97
N PRO A 48 -9.78 12.03 -0.02
CA PRO A 48 -9.10 10.83 -0.48
C PRO A 48 -7.71 11.11 -1.07
N ASP A 49 -7.46 12.30 -1.61
CA ASP A 49 -6.14 12.67 -2.15
C ASP A 49 -5.08 12.79 -1.03
N GLU A 50 -5.53 13.02 0.21
CA GLU A 50 -4.66 13.03 1.38
C GLU A 50 -4.45 11.62 1.98
N ILE A 51 -5.17 10.60 1.54
CA ILE A 51 -5.08 9.24 2.08
C ILE A 51 -4.14 8.38 1.25
N VAL A 52 -3.22 7.71 1.93
CA VAL A 52 -2.36 6.66 1.35
C VAL A 52 -2.52 5.38 2.15
N LEU A 53 -3.14 4.37 1.56
CA LEU A 53 -3.18 3.03 2.13
C LEU A 53 -1.84 2.34 1.89
N VAL A 54 -1.18 1.89 2.96
CA VAL A 54 0.05 1.11 2.91
C VAL A 54 -0.23 -0.33 3.27
N ILE A 55 0.25 -1.24 2.42
CA ILE A 55 0.01 -2.67 2.54
C ILE A 55 1.36 -3.38 2.57
N LEU A 56 1.62 -4.19 3.59
CA LEU A 56 2.78 -5.07 3.58
C LEU A 56 2.49 -6.33 2.77
N LEU A 57 3.35 -6.59 1.79
CA LEU A 57 3.20 -7.69 0.85
C LEU A 57 3.74 -8.98 1.46
N SER A 58 2.84 -9.86 1.88
CA SER A 58 3.17 -11.20 2.36
C SER A 58 2.90 -12.25 1.27
N ILE A 59 3.47 -13.44 1.44
CA ILE A 59 3.26 -14.58 0.54
C ILE A 59 1.78 -15.01 0.44
N ASN A 60 0.95 -14.65 1.41
CA ASN A 60 -0.47 -15.01 1.45
C ASN A 60 -1.39 -13.88 0.97
N CYS A 61 -0.84 -12.78 0.45
CA CYS A 61 -1.66 -11.66 0.00
C CYS A 61 -2.58 -12.03 -1.18
N GLU A 62 -2.22 -13.02 -1.99
CA GLU A 62 -3.03 -13.46 -3.15
C GLU A 62 -4.38 -14.07 -2.75
N GLU A 63 -4.51 -14.62 -1.54
CA GLU A 63 -5.73 -15.28 -1.06
C GLU A 63 -6.58 -14.41 -0.13
N ASN A 64 -6.20 -13.15 0.07
CA ASN A 64 -6.84 -12.28 1.06
C ASN A 64 -7.96 -11.43 0.41
N SER A 65 -9.22 -11.80 0.64
CA SER A 65 -10.40 -11.07 0.15
C SER A 65 -10.50 -9.64 0.70
N ASP A 66 -10.01 -9.42 1.91
CA ASP A 66 -10.05 -8.12 2.57
C ASP A 66 -9.00 -7.18 1.95
N LEU A 67 -7.86 -7.73 1.50
CA LEU A 67 -6.87 -6.99 0.74
C LEU A 67 -7.50 -6.44 -0.55
N GLU A 68 -8.13 -7.30 -1.35
CA GLU A 68 -8.77 -6.86 -2.58
C GLU A 68 -9.85 -5.81 -2.31
N SER A 69 -10.67 -6.02 -1.28
CA SER A 69 -11.73 -5.09 -0.88
C SER A 69 -11.17 -3.72 -0.45
N ALA A 70 -10.09 -3.69 0.34
CA ALA A 70 -9.42 -2.47 0.77
C ALA A 70 -8.80 -1.70 -0.41
N VAL A 71 -8.09 -2.41 -1.29
CA VAL A 71 -7.50 -1.81 -2.51
C VAL A 71 -8.60 -1.24 -3.40
N ASN A 72 -9.70 -1.96 -3.57
CA ASN A 72 -10.84 -1.52 -4.36
C ASN A 72 -11.52 -0.28 -3.76
N ALA A 73 -11.72 -0.26 -2.45
CA ALA A 73 -12.28 0.88 -1.73
C ALA A 73 -11.44 2.15 -1.93
N CYS A 74 -10.13 2.06 -1.70
CA CYS A 74 -9.21 3.19 -1.92
C CYS A 74 -9.24 3.65 -3.38
N ALA A 75 -9.17 2.73 -4.33
CA ALA A 75 -9.18 3.07 -5.76
C ALA A 75 -10.48 3.75 -6.20
N GLN A 76 -11.63 3.34 -5.66
CA GLN A 76 -12.93 3.97 -5.93
C GLN A 76 -13.04 5.36 -5.30
N ALA A 77 -12.48 5.55 -4.10
CA ALA A 77 -12.43 6.84 -3.44
C ALA A 77 -11.43 7.80 -4.09
N GLY A 78 -10.47 7.29 -4.87
CA GLY A 78 -9.37 8.08 -5.45
C GLY A 78 -8.10 8.10 -4.60
N ALA A 79 -8.12 7.45 -3.43
CA ALA A 79 -6.97 7.33 -2.56
C ALA A 79 -5.86 6.45 -3.16
N ARG A 80 -4.63 6.74 -2.77
CA ARG A 80 -3.45 6.01 -3.26
C ARG A 80 -3.22 4.75 -2.46
N VAL A 81 -2.67 3.74 -3.13
CA VAL A 81 -2.33 2.45 -2.52
C VAL A 81 -0.85 2.14 -2.79
N VAL A 82 -0.10 1.88 -1.73
CA VAL A 82 1.33 1.56 -1.79
C VAL A 82 1.58 0.18 -1.19
N GLY A 83 2.14 -0.71 -2.00
CA GLY A 83 2.63 -2.01 -1.53
C GLY A 83 4.07 -1.93 -1.04
N ILE A 84 4.38 -2.57 0.09
CA ILE A 84 5.73 -2.65 0.64
C ILE A 84 6.17 -4.11 0.76
N TRP A 85 7.26 -4.47 0.10
CA TRP A 85 7.91 -5.77 0.27
C TRP A 85 8.66 -5.82 1.62
N PRO A 86 8.31 -6.73 2.54
CA PRO A 86 9.10 -6.97 3.74
C PRO A 86 10.44 -7.59 3.36
N ARG A 87 11.47 -7.33 4.17
CA ARG A 87 12.84 -7.84 3.91
C ARG A 87 12.92 -9.37 3.85
N THR A 88 11.98 -10.05 4.51
CA THR A 88 11.94 -11.51 4.62
C THR A 88 11.15 -12.17 3.49
N VAL A 89 10.56 -11.40 2.58
CA VAL A 89 9.75 -11.96 1.49
C VAL A 89 10.62 -12.76 0.52
N ASN A 90 10.04 -13.81 -0.06
CA ASN A 90 10.70 -14.57 -1.12
C ASN A 90 10.97 -13.65 -2.34
N LYS A 91 12.16 -13.77 -2.93
CA LYS A 91 12.54 -13.02 -4.15
C LYS A 91 11.64 -13.32 -5.35
N GLU A 92 11.00 -14.48 -5.36
CA GLU A 92 10.07 -14.92 -6.40
C GLU A 92 8.61 -14.59 -6.08
N ALA A 93 8.33 -13.88 -4.98
CA ALA A 93 6.97 -13.49 -4.61
C ALA A 93 6.34 -12.62 -5.70
N GLN A 94 5.09 -12.93 -6.02
CA GLN A 94 4.33 -12.18 -7.01
C GLN A 94 3.47 -11.11 -6.35
N LEU A 95 3.13 -10.09 -7.13
CA LEU A 95 2.22 -9.06 -6.66
C LEU A 95 0.78 -9.57 -6.76
N PRO A 96 -0.06 -9.28 -5.76
CA PRO A 96 -1.49 -9.45 -5.89
C PRO A 96 -2.04 -8.67 -7.09
N ASP A 97 -2.92 -9.29 -7.87
CA ASP A 97 -3.50 -8.69 -9.08
C ASP A 97 -4.19 -7.35 -8.79
N CYS A 98 -4.86 -7.23 -7.64
CA CYS A 98 -5.52 -5.98 -7.24
C CYS A 98 -4.54 -4.79 -7.15
N LEU A 99 -3.30 -5.03 -6.70
CA LEU A 99 -2.25 -4.02 -6.68
C LEU A 99 -1.67 -3.77 -8.06
N ILE A 100 -1.55 -4.79 -8.92
CA ILE A 100 -1.12 -4.60 -10.31
C ILE A 100 -2.11 -3.68 -11.05
N GLU A 101 -3.40 -3.86 -10.83
CA GLU A 101 -4.44 -3.10 -11.52
C GLU A 101 -4.67 -1.70 -10.95
N LYS A 102 -4.59 -1.55 -9.62
CA LYS A 102 -5.05 -0.34 -8.90
C LYS A 102 -4.01 0.29 -7.97
N GLY A 103 -2.88 -0.39 -7.75
CA GLY A 103 -1.78 0.12 -6.94
C GLY A 103 -1.16 1.38 -7.56
N SER A 104 -0.71 2.29 -6.70
CA SER A 104 -0.01 3.51 -7.10
C SER A 104 1.51 3.30 -7.15
N SER A 105 2.06 2.51 -6.23
CA SER A 105 3.48 2.18 -6.16
C SER A 105 3.70 0.89 -5.37
N VAL A 106 4.83 0.24 -5.63
CA VAL A 106 5.32 -0.92 -4.90
C VAL A 106 6.81 -0.72 -4.64
N THR A 107 7.23 -0.84 -3.39
CA THR A 107 8.62 -0.58 -2.96
C THR A 107 9.10 -1.60 -1.94
N THR A 108 10.41 -1.70 -1.75
CA THR A 108 11.03 -2.35 -0.59
C THR A 108 10.99 -1.46 0.65
N THR A 109 11.45 -2.00 1.79
CA THR A 109 11.61 -1.25 3.07
C THR A 109 12.74 -0.20 3.08
N ASN A 110 13.27 0.20 1.92
CA ASN A 110 14.25 1.28 1.83
C ASN A 110 13.55 2.62 2.17
N PRO A 111 14.01 3.39 3.19
CA PRO A 111 13.38 4.64 3.59
C PRO A 111 13.23 5.67 2.46
N ALA A 112 14.21 5.74 1.55
CA ALA A 112 14.16 6.66 0.41
C ALA A 112 13.06 6.25 -0.58
N SER A 113 12.96 4.95 -0.89
CA SER A 113 11.93 4.42 -1.78
C SER A 113 10.53 4.50 -1.15
N ILE A 114 10.39 4.23 0.15
CA ILE A 114 9.13 4.45 0.91
C ILE A 114 8.69 5.90 0.78
N LYS A 115 9.59 6.85 1.05
CA LYS A 115 9.26 8.27 1.01
C LYS A 115 8.81 8.70 -0.39
N ALA A 116 9.52 8.27 -1.43
CA ALA A 116 9.15 8.57 -2.80
C ALA A 116 7.81 7.93 -3.22
N ALA A 117 7.55 6.68 -2.83
CA ALA A 117 6.29 6.00 -3.10
C ALA A 117 5.08 6.67 -2.42
N ILE A 118 5.25 7.11 -1.17
CA ILE A 118 4.19 7.76 -0.38
C ILE A 118 3.92 9.19 -0.83
N THR A 119 4.97 9.96 -1.13
CA THR A 119 4.80 11.32 -1.67
C THR A 119 4.19 11.31 -3.07
N GLY A 120 4.47 10.27 -3.87
CA GLY A 120 3.88 10.05 -5.18
C GLY A 120 4.47 10.93 -6.27
N ASP A 121 5.61 11.57 -6.02
CA ASP A 121 6.34 12.37 -7.01
C ASP A 121 6.70 11.56 -8.26
N THR A 122 6.98 10.26 -8.09
CA THR A 122 7.21 9.32 -9.18
C THR A 122 6.74 7.93 -8.76
N PRO A 123 5.93 7.23 -9.58
CA PRO A 123 5.51 5.88 -9.25
C PRO A 123 6.73 4.95 -9.24
N ILE A 124 6.97 4.32 -8.09
CA ILE A 124 8.03 3.34 -7.93
C ILE A 124 7.40 1.96 -8.02
N TRP A 125 7.99 1.10 -8.83
CA TRP A 125 7.63 -0.30 -8.89
C TRP A 125 8.90 -1.12 -8.77
N GLU A 126 9.09 -1.74 -7.62
CA GLU A 126 10.21 -2.61 -7.32
C GLU A 126 9.76 -4.07 -7.25
N ALA A 127 10.63 -4.98 -7.67
CA ALA A 127 10.57 -6.37 -7.32
C ALA A 127 11.02 -6.57 -5.85
N PRO A 128 10.75 -7.73 -5.24
CA PRO A 128 11.17 -8.03 -3.87
C PRO A 128 12.65 -7.80 -3.54
N ASN A 129 13.53 -7.93 -4.54
CA ASN A 129 14.97 -7.71 -4.40
C ASN A 129 15.39 -6.23 -4.51
N GLY A 130 14.44 -5.31 -4.75
CA GLY A 130 14.69 -3.89 -4.97
C GLY A 130 14.99 -3.51 -6.42
N ASP A 131 15.03 -4.46 -7.34
CA ASP A 131 15.20 -4.14 -8.76
C ASP A 131 13.96 -3.43 -9.29
N LEU A 132 14.17 -2.38 -10.10
CA LEU A 132 13.07 -1.69 -10.75
C LEU A 132 12.38 -2.63 -11.76
N ARG A 133 11.06 -2.68 -11.69
CA ARG A 133 10.20 -3.34 -12.66
C ARG A 133 9.40 -2.30 -13.45
N PRO A 134 8.94 -2.65 -14.66
CA PRO A 134 8.05 -1.78 -15.41
C PRO A 134 6.80 -1.47 -14.59
N VAL A 135 6.38 -0.20 -14.63
CA VAL A 135 5.07 0.25 -14.14
C VAL A 135 4.01 -0.60 -14.85
N PRO A 136 3.13 -1.31 -14.12
CA PRO A 136 2.04 -2.05 -14.74
C PRO A 136 1.17 -1.13 -15.60
N PRO A 137 0.60 -1.63 -16.70
CA PRO A 137 -0.37 -0.87 -17.47
C PRO A 137 -1.59 -0.63 -16.58
N LEU A 138 -1.72 0.59 -16.06
CA LEU A 138 -2.87 0.98 -15.25
C LEU A 138 -4.15 0.76 -16.05
N ARG A 139 -4.96 -0.22 -15.65
CA ARG A 139 -6.36 -0.34 -16.07
C ARG A 139 -7.21 0.61 -15.25
N ARG A 140 -6.86 1.90 -15.23
CA ARG A 140 -7.81 2.91 -14.78
C ARG A 140 -8.93 2.88 -15.81
N ASN A 141 -10.09 2.36 -15.40
CA ASN A 141 -11.32 2.49 -16.17
C ASN A 141 -11.42 3.95 -16.58
N LYS A 142 -11.38 4.22 -17.89
CA LYS A 142 -11.71 5.53 -18.43
C LYS A 142 -13.18 5.75 -18.08
N CYS A 143 -13.45 6.40 -16.96
CA CYS A 143 -14.76 6.97 -16.71
C CYS A 143 -15.07 7.86 -17.92
N ARG A 144 -16.16 7.54 -18.60
CA ARG A 144 -16.69 8.28 -19.74
C ARG A 144 -17.95 9.00 -19.29
#